data_AF-A0A954FY79-F1
#
_entry.id   AF-A0A954FY79-F1
#
_cell.length_a   1.000
_cell.length_b   1.000
_cell.length_c   1.000
_cell.angle_alpha   90.00
_cell.angle_beta   90.00
_cell.angle_gamma   90.00
#
_symmetry.space_group_name_H-M   'P 1'
#
loop_
_entity.id
_entity.type
_entity.pdbx_description
1 polymer ?
#
loop_
_entity_poly.entity_id
_entity_poly.type
_entity_poly.pdbx_seq_one_letter_code
_entity_poly.pdbx_strand_id
1 'polypeptide(L)'
;MYVIGLDIGGANLKSADCDGRANAVAFELWKTPELLAQALQELLKEYQRPDLVAVTMTGELADCYPTKAAGVEQILVAVQQAVLPAPVVVWQTGAEFLTTDLAREFPLLVAAANWHAQATWLGRMIPDQCGILIDIG
;
A
#
# COMPACT_ATOMS: atom_id res chain seq x y z
N MET A 1 -9.76 17.11 3.31
CA MET A 1 -8.58 16.39 2.80
C MET A 1 -9.10 15.10 2.19
N TYR A 2 -8.92 14.93 0.88
CA TYR A 2 -9.31 13.73 0.16
C TYR A 2 -8.13 12.76 0.11
N VAL A 3 -8.31 11.56 0.66
CA VAL A 3 -7.23 10.57 0.86
C VAL A 3 -7.54 9.31 0.08
N ILE A 4 -6.52 8.75 -0.58
CA ILE A 4 -6.60 7.42 -1.19
C ILE A 4 -5.64 6.48 -0.45
N GLY A 5 -6.14 5.33 -0.02
CA GLY A 5 -5.36 4.21 0.44
C GLY A 5 -5.02 3.26 -0.71
N LEU A 6 -3.77 2.79 -0.78
CA LEU A 6 -3.31 1.77 -1.72
C LEU A 6 -2.73 0.58 -0.95
N ASP A 7 -3.16 -0.63 -1.28
CA ASP A 7 -2.53 -1.89 -0.86
C ASP A 7 -1.88 -2.54 -2.09
N ILE A 8 -0.55 -2.50 -2.12
CA ILE A 8 0.26 -3.03 -3.22
C ILE A 8 0.61 -4.48 -2.90
N GLY A 9 -0.21 -5.41 -3.38
CA GLY A 9 0.01 -6.85 -3.24
C GLY A 9 0.86 -7.43 -4.37
N GLY A 10 1.28 -8.68 -4.19
CA GLY A 10 1.99 -9.43 -5.24
C GLY A 10 1.08 -9.81 -6.42
N ALA A 11 -0.20 -10.11 -6.15
CA ALA A 11 -1.17 -10.60 -7.15
C ALA A 11 -2.30 -9.61 -7.47
N ASN A 12 -2.52 -8.63 -6.60
CA ASN A 12 -3.62 -7.69 -6.71
C ASN A 12 -3.15 -6.31 -6.26
N LEU A 13 -3.68 -5.27 -6.92
CA LEU A 13 -3.64 -3.90 -6.44
C LEU A 13 -5.01 -3.55 -5.89
N LYS A 14 -5.05 -2.96 -4.70
CA LYS A 14 -6.30 -2.50 -4.10
C LYS A 14 -6.19 -1.00 -3.82
N SER A 15 -7.32 -0.32 -3.97
CA SER A 15 -7.47 1.10 -3.69
C SER A 15 -8.75 1.34 -2.90
N ALA A 16 -8.74 2.35 -2.04
CA ALA A 16 -9.94 2.87 -1.41
C ALA A 16 -9.81 4.39 -1.18
N ASP A 17 -10.89 5.14 -1.27
CA ASP A 17 -10.92 6.55 -0.86
C ASP A 17 -11.54 6.73 0.54
N CYS A 18 -11.46 7.95 1.06
CA CYS A 18 -12.06 8.31 2.35
C CYS A 18 -13.59 8.41 2.33
N ASP A 19 -14.22 8.33 1.16
CA ASP A 19 -15.68 8.42 0.97
C ASP A 19 -16.35 7.04 0.85
N GLY A 20 -15.56 5.97 0.93
CA GLY A 20 -16.03 4.58 1.00
C GLY A 20 -16.02 3.86 -0.35
N ARG A 21 -15.48 4.45 -1.42
CA ARG A 21 -15.24 3.73 -2.66
C ARG A 21 -14.02 2.83 -2.48
N ALA A 22 -14.11 1.60 -2.96
CA ALA A 22 -12.99 0.67 -3.00
C ALA A 22 -12.98 -0.11 -4.32
N ASN A 23 -11.78 -0.46 -4.79
CA ASN A 23 -11.58 -1.24 -6.00
C ASN A 23 -10.39 -2.20 -5.81
N ALA A 24 -10.46 -3.36 -6.43
CA ALA A 24 -9.39 -4.36 -6.45
C ALA A 24 -9.24 -4.90 -7.87
N VAL A 25 -8.01 -4.86 -8.39
CA VAL A 25 -7.68 -5.35 -9.73
C VAL A 25 -6.56 -6.37 -9.64
N ALA A 26 -6.67 -7.44 -10.44
CA ALA A 26 -5.60 -8.41 -10.57
C ALA A 26 -4.38 -7.78 -11.25
N PHE A 27 -3.21 -7.99 -10.67
CA PHE A 27 -1.94 -7.52 -11.20
C PHE A 27 -0.83 -8.43 -10.69
N GLU A 28 -0.29 -9.26 -11.58
CA GLU A 28 0.78 -10.20 -11.26
C GLU A 28 2.13 -9.45 -11.21
N LEU A 29 2.41 -8.78 -10.09
CA LEU A 29 3.61 -7.94 -9.90
C LEU A 29 4.91 -8.71 -10.17
N TRP A 30 4.93 -10.02 -9.90
CA TRP A 30 6.10 -10.86 -10.16
C TRP A 30 6.40 -11.08 -11.64
N LYS A 31 5.44 -10.84 -12.55
CA LYS A 31 5.62 -10.99 -14.00
C LYS A 31 5.97 -9.68 -14.69
N THR A 32 5.31 -8.59 -14.32
CA THR A 32 5.42 -7.30 -15.00
C THR A 32 5.61 -6.14 -14.02
N PRO A 33 6.65 -6.14 -13.17
CA PRO A 33 6.88 -5.08 -12.18
C PRO A 33 7.05 -3.70 -12.81
N GLU A 34 7.56 -3.62 -14.04
CA GLU A 34 7.73 -2.39 -14.81
C GLU A 34 6.41 -1.69 -15.16
N LEU A 35 5.28 -2.41 -15.17
CA LEU A 35 3.96 -1.86 -15.47
C LEU A 35 3.23 -1.34 -14.23
N LEU A 36 3.81 -1.45 -13.03
CA LEU A 36 3.13 -1.09 -11.78
C LEU A 36 2.67 0.37 -11.76
N ALA A 37 3.51 1.31 -12.19
CA ALA A 37 3.15 2.73 -12.22
C ALA A 37 1.94 2.99 -13.14
N GLN A 38 1.92 2.37 -14.33
CA GLN A 38 0.81 2.49 -15.27
C GLN A 38 -0.47 1.85 -14.72
N ALA A 39 -0.38 0.67 -14.10
CA ALA A 39 -1.51 -0.01 -13.50
C ALA A 39 -2.13 0.82 -12.36
N LEU A 40 -1.29 1.47 -11.54
CA LEU A 40 -1.74 2.38 -10.50
C LEU A 40 -2.41 3.64 -11.08
N GLN A 41 -1.84 4.23 -12.13
CA GLN A 41 -2.48 5.36 -12.81
C GLN A 41 -3.86 4.99 -13.35
N GLU A 42 -4.01 3.81 -13.95
CA GLU A 42 -5.30 3.33 -14.44
C GLU A 42 -6.30 3.15 -13.29
N LEU A 43 -5.88 2.50 -12.20
CA LEU A 43 -6.69 2.31 -11.00
C LEU A 43 -7.16 3.65 -10.40
N LEU A 44 -6.30 4.68 -10.47
CA LEU A 44 -6.56 6.00 -9.89
C LEU A 44 -7.47 6.89 -10.74
N LYS A 45 -7.67 6.61 -12.04
CA LYS A 45 -8.57 7.40 -12.92
C LYS A 45 -10.01 7.45 -12.43
N GLU A 46 -10.39 6.45 -11.66
CA GLU A 46 -11.72 6.32 -11.08
C GLU A 46 -11.98 7.30 -9.94
N TYR A 47 -10.93 7.89 -9.35
CA TYR A 47 -11.02 8.73 -8.18
C TYR A 47 -10.79 10.20 -8.50
N GLN A 48 -11.17 11.07 -7.56
CA GLN A 48 -10.75 12.46 -7.60
C GLN A 48 -9.24 12.57 -7.31
N ARG A 49 -8.64 13.72 -7.58
CA ARG A 49 -7.23 13.96 -7.28
C ARG A 49 -7.02 13.94 -5.75
N PRO A 50 -6.14 13.07 -5.21
CA PRO A 50 -5.86 13.00 -3.77
C PRO A 50 -5.03 14.19 -3.27
N ASP A 51 -5.33 14.63 -2.06
CA ASP A 51 -4.48 15.51 -1.24
C ASP A 51 -3.34 14.71 -0.58
N LEU A 52 -3.54 13.40 -0.37
CA LEU A 52 -2.60 12.48 0.27
C LEU A 52 -2.87 11.05 -0.21
N VAL A 53 -1.80 10.28 -0.40
CA VAL A 53 -1.89 8.84 -0.65
C VAL A 53 -1.23 8.07 0.49
N ALA A 54 -1.99 7.16 1.10
CA ALA A 54 -1.51 6.25 2.13
C ALA A 54 -1.25 4.88 1.51
N VAL A 55 -0.08 4.30 1.74
CA VAL A 55 0.35 3.05 1.11
C VAL A 55 0.62 2.00 2.18
N THR A 56 0.18 0.78 1.90
CA THR A 56 0.73 -0.43 2.50
C THR A 56 1.13 -1.39 1.38
N MET A 57 2.01 -2.35 1.68
CA MET A 57 2.50 -3.30 0.69
C MET A 57 2.73 -4.70 1.26
N THR A 58 2.55 -5.67 0.38
CA THR A 58 3.05 -7.05 0.48
C THR A 58 3.73 -7.51 -0.81
N GLY A 59 3.61 -6.74 -1.90
CA GLY A 59 4.22 -7.02 -3.18
C GLY A 59 5.74 -6.97 -3.16
N GLU A 60 6.37 -6.33 -2.16
CA GLU A 60 7.83 -6.33 -1.99
C GLU A 60 8.40 -7.73 -1.67
N LEU A 61 7.53 -8.70 -1.36
CA LEU A 61 7.86 -10.11 -1.18
C LEU A 61 7.85 -10.90 -2.50
N ALA A 62 7.45 -10.29 -3.62
CA ALA A 62 7.35 -10.97 -4.91
C ALA A 62 8.74 -11.41 -5.42
N ASP A 63 8.76 -12.58 -6.09
CA ASP A 63 9.99 -13.21 -6.61
C ASP A 63 10.75 -12.38 -7.65
N CYS A 64 10.13 -11.31 -8.18
CA CYS A 64 10.79 -10.38 -9.10
C CYS A 64 11.81 -9.46 -8.41
N TYR A 65 11.81 -9.39 -7.07
CA TYR A 65 12.73 -8.56 -6.31
C TYR A 65 13.82 -9.39 -5.62
N PRO A 66 15.11 -9.00 -5.72
CA PRO A 66 16.19 -9.76 -5.10
C PRO A 66 16.19 -9.66 -3.56
N THR A 67 15.56 -8.61 -3.01
CA THR A 67 15.41 -8.41 -1.57
C THR A 67 14.13 -7.62 -1.29
N LYS A 68 13.60 -7.72 -0.06
CA LYS A 68 12.48 -6.88 0.40
C LYS A 68 12.78 -5.39 0.24
N ALA A 69 14.01 -4.97 0.55
CA ALA A 69 14.43 -3.58 0.41
C ALA A 69 14.36 -3.10 -1.06
N ALA A 70 14.81 -3.93 -2.00
CA ALA A 70 14.69 -3.64 -3.42
C ALA A 70 13.21 -3.56 -3.86
N GLY A 71 12.36 -4.45 -3.35
CA GLY A 71 10.92 -4.41 -3.62
C GLY A 71 10.25 -3.14 -3.09
N VAL A 72 10.55 -2.74 -1.84
CA VAL A 72 10.07 -1.48 -1.25
C VAL A 72 10.48 -0.29 -2.12
N GLU A 73 11.76 -0.19 -2.50
CA GLU A 73 12.23 0.91 -3.35
C GLU A 73 11.44 1.00 -4.67
N GLN A 74 11.33 -0.12 -5.39
CA GLN A 74 10.66 -0.16 -6.69
C GLN A 74 9.16 0.17 -6.58
N ILE A 75 8.48 -0.34 -5.55
CA ILE A 75 7.08 0.00 -5.29
C ILE A 75 6.93 1.49 -4.99
N LEU A 76 7.78 2.07 -4.13
CA LEU A 76 7.69 3.49 -3.79
C LEU A 76 7.97 4.39 -5.00
N VAL A 77 8.92 4.03 -5.86
CA VAL A 77 9.15 4.72 -7.14
C VAL A 77 7.90 4.69 -8.01
N ALA A 78 7.30 3.52 -8.21
CA ALA A 78 6.11 3.36 -9.04
C ALA A 78 4.89 4.12 -8.48
N VAL A 79 4.67 4.06 -7.17
CA VAL A 79 3.59 4.81 -6.51
C VAL A 79 3.79 6.31 -6.68
N GLN A 80 4.99 6.83 -6.38
CA GLN A 80 5.27 8.26 -6.53
C GLN A 80 5.03 8.71 -7.98
N GLN A 81 5.49 7.96 -8.98
CA GLN A 81 5.21 8.26 -10.39
C GLN A 81 3.71 8.27 -10.72
N ALA A 82 2.92 7.40 -10.08
CA ALA A 82 1.48 7.30 -10.35
C ALA A 82 0.64 8.42 -9.72
N VAL A 83 1.07 8.97 -8.59
CA VAL A 83 0.24 9.88 -7.77
C VAL A 83 0.70 11.33 -7.76
N LEU A 84 1.81 11.65 -8.44
CA LEU A 84 2.35 13.01 -8.49
C LEU A 84 1.26 14.03 -8.87
N PRO A 85 1.17 15.17 -8.15
CA PRO A 85 2.09 15.64 -7.11
C PRO A 85 1.62 15.35 -5.68
N ALA A 86 0.69 14.41 -5.46
CA ALA A 86 0.20 14.13 -4.12
C ALA A 86 1.33 13.54 -3.23
N PRO A 87 1.45 13.98 -1.96
CA PRO A 87 2.37 13.37 -1.02
C PRO A 87 1.98 11.92 -0.74
N VAL A 88 3.00 11.11 -0.43
CA VAL A 88 2.85 9.68 -0.12
C VAL A 88 3.33 9.42 1.29
N VAL A 89 2.52 8.69 2.06
CA VAL A 89 2.89 8.14 3.37
C VAL A 89 2.74 6.63 3.36
N VAL A 90 3.58 5.93 4.11
CA VAL A 90 3.69 4.48 4.09
C VAL A 90 3.40 3.94 5.49
N TRP A 91 2.46 3.01 5.61
CA TRP A 91 2.13 2.36 6.87
C TRP A 91 3.26 1.45 7.31
N GLN A 92 3.58 1.47 8.59
CA GLN A 92 4.64 0.67 9.19
C GLN A 92 4.14 -0.21 10.35
N THR A 93 4.92 -1.23 10.69
CA THR A 93 4.62 -2.28 11.66
C THR A 93 4.46 -1.81 13.11
N GLY A 94 4.92 -0.59 13.44
CA GLY A 94 4.69 0.10 14.71
C GLY A 94 3.44 0.98 14.77
N ALA A 95 2.49 0.80 13.85
CA ALA A 95 1.18 1.47 13.82
C ALA A 95 1.20 2.97 13.52
N GLU A 96 2.18 3.42 12.74
CA GLU A 96 2.32 4.81 12.31
C GLU A 96 2.52 4.91 10.79
N PHE A 97 2.54 6.15 10.30
CA PHE A 97 2.87 6.45 8.92
C PHE A 97 4.28 7.05 8.82
N LEU A 98 5.07 6.57 7.88
CA LEU A 98 6.39 7.12 7.52
C LEU A 98 6.29 7.92 6.22
N THR A 99 7.23 8.84 6.04
CA THR A 99 7.51 9.42 4.71
C THR A 99 8.12 8.35 3.80
N THR A 100 8.09 8.58 2.49
CA THR A 100 8.77 7.69 1.54
C THR A 100 10.26 7.58 1.80
N ASP A 101 10.91 8.66 2.25
CA ASP A 101 12.36 8.66 2.50
C ASP A 101 12.72 7.78 3.71
N LEU A 102 11.95 7.88 4.80
CA LEU A 102 12.12 7.00 5.95
C LEU A 102 11.76 5.54 5.61
N ALA A 103 10.75 5.33 4.77
CA ALA A 103 10.40 3.99 4.31
C ALA A 103 11.52 3.35 3.46
N ARG A 104 12.28 4.14 2.70
CA ARG A 104 13.49 3.70 1.98
C ARG A 104 14.67 3.43 2.90
N GLU A 105 14.85 4.25 3.92
CA GLU A 105 15.90 4.09 4.91
C GLU A 105 15.66 2.85 5.79
N PHE A 106 14.41 2.58 6.15
CA PHE A 106 14.00 1.48 7.02
C PHE A 106 12.97 0.55 6.34
N PRO A 107 13.33 -0.13 5.23
CA PRO A 107 12.38 -0.86 4.40
C PRO A 107 11.71 -2.04 5.12
N LEU A 108 12.39 -2.61 6.11
CA LEU A 108 11.83 -3.72 6.89
C LEU A 108 10.69 -3.30 7.82
N LEU A 109 10.54 -2.01 8.12
CA LEU A 109 9.42 -1.52 8.95
C LEU A 109 8.10 -1.47 8.17
N VAL A 110 8.17 -1.30 6.84
CA VAL A 110 7.01 -1.15 5.95
C VAL A 110 6.69 -2.42 5.16
N ALA A 111 7.63 -3.37 5.09
CA ALA A 111 7.44 -4.65 4.44
C ALA A 111 6.37 -5.49 5.18
N ALA A 112 5.44 -6.07 4.41
CA ALA A 112 4.36 -6.92 4.87
C ALA A 112 3.52 -6.28 5.99
N ALA A 113 3.26 -4.97 5.90
CA ALA A 113 2.54 -4.22 6.94
C ALA A 113 1.01 -4.18 6.74
N ASN A 114 0.47 -4.78 5.66
CA ASN A 114 -0.94 -4.70 5.29
C ASN A 114 -1.90 -5.37 6.28
N TRP A 115 -1.56 -6.56 6.78
CA TRP A 115 -2.33 -7.26 7.82
C TRP A 115 -2.34 -6.44 9.12
N HIS A 116 -1.21 -5.79 9.43
CA HIS A 116 -1.06 -4.97 10.62
C HIS A 116 -1.94 -3.71 10.54
N ALA A 117 -2.04 -3.08 9.36
CA ALA A 117 -2.97 -1.97 9.11
C ALA A 117 -4.42 -2.38 9.39
N GLN A 118 -4.85 -3.51 8.81
CA GLN A 118 -6.20 -4.03 8.99
C GLN A 118 -6.49 -4.37 10.46
N ALA A 119 -5.58 -5.07 11.14
CA ALA A 119 -5.73 -5.42 12.54
C ALA A 119 -5.80 -4.17 13.44
N THR A 120 -4.95 -3.18 13.19
CA THR A 120 -4.92 -1.92 13.94
C THR A 120 -6.23 -1.15 13.76
N TRP A 121 -6.76 -1.11 12.54
CA TRP A 121 -8.04 -0.45 12.26
C TRP A 121 -9.21 -1.16 12.95
N LEU A 122 -9.33 -2.47 12.80
CA LEU A 122 -10.40 -3.26 13.41
C LEU A 122 -10.34 -3.22 14.94
N GLY A 123 -9.15 -3.25 15.53
CA GLY A 123 -8.98 -3.14 16.98
C GLY A 123 -9.58 -1.84 17.55
N ARG A 124 -9.53 -0.73 16.80
CA ARG A 124 -10.18 0.53 17.20
C ARG A 124 -11.70 0.47 17.17
N MET A 125 -12.29 -0.46 16.42
CA MET A 125 -13.75 -0.67 16.37
C MET A 125 -14.27 -1.51 17.54
N ILE A 126 -13.39 -2.19 18.27
CA ILE A 126 -13.73 -3.05 19.42
C ILE A 126 -12.86 -2.74 20.65
N PRO A 127 -12.85 -1.49 21.17
CA PRO A 127 -11.85 -1.02 22.14
C PRO A 127 -11.82 -1.82 23.46
N ASP A 128 -12.94 -2.44 23.84
CA ASP A 128 -13.09 -3.18 25.09
C ASP A 128 -13.15 -4.71 24.88
N GLN A 129 -12.79 -5.20 23.69
CA GLN A 129 -12.84 -6.62 23.36
C GLN A 129 -11.53 -7.10 22.73
N CYS A 130 -11.29 -8.40 22.78
CA CYS A 130 -10.22 -9.05 22.04
C CYS A 130 -10.79 -9.72 20.80
N GLY A 131 -10.06 -9.61 19.68
CA GLY A 131 -10.41 -10.26 18.42
C GLY A 131 -9.19 -10.94 17.80
N ILE A 132 -9.46 -11.92 16.93
CA ILE A 132 -8.45 -12.52 16.06
C ILE A 132 -8.79 -12.10 14.64
N LEU A 133 -7.87 -11.40 13.97
CA LEU A 133 -7.96 -11.16 12.54
C LEU A 133 -7.50 -12.41 11.79
N ILE A 134 -8.31 -12.87 10.85
CA ILE A 134 -7.95 -13.93 9.90
C ILE A 134 -8.03 -13.30 8.50
N ASP A 135 -6.88 -13.03 7.91
CA ASP A 135 -6.72 -12.53 6.54
C ASP A 135 -6.07 -13.63 5.69
N ILE A 136 -6.77 -14.08 4.65
CA ILE A 136 -6.35 -15.15 3.75
C ILE A 136 -6.54 -14.65 2.33
N GLY A 137 -5.45 -14.60 1.56
CA GLY A 137 -5.42 -14.17 0.17
C GLY A 137 -4.39 -14.93 -0.66
#